data_AF-A0AAU2SMP4-F1
#
_entry.id   AF-A0AAU2SMP4-F1
#
_cell.length_a   1.000
_cell.length_b   1.000
_cell.length_c   1.000
_cell.angle_alpha   90.00
_cell.angle_beta   90.00
_cell.angle_gamma   90.00
#
_symmetry.space_group_name_H-M   'P 1'
#
loop_
_entity.id
_entity.type
_entity.pdbx_description
1 polymer ?
#
loop_
_entity_poly.entity_id
_entity_poly.type
_entity_poly.pdbx_seq_one_letter_code
_entity_poly.pdbx_strand_id
1 'polypeptide(L)'
;MDVHPVVFDRDGNGNYTMENGEVWVYAASWFGGSGVIQGQPVRCLTAQGQVLCHTGYPIDDKDRQDMAALHRRFGVELLPEQLPTATN
;
A
#
# COMPACT_ATOMS: atom_id res chain seq x y z
N MET A 1 8.98 6.46 13.75
CA MET A 1 7.59 5.98 13.71
C MET A 1 6.86 6.92 12.79
N ASP A 2 6.21 6.39 11.76
CA ASP A 2 5.42 7.16 10.80
C ASP A 2 3.95 6.72 10.95
N VAL A 3 3.03 7.67 11.01
CA VAL A 3 1.61 7.42 11.33
C VAL A 3 0.71 8.23 10.41
N HIS A 4 -0.24 7.54 9.80
CA HIS A 4 -1.21 8.10 8.87
C HIS A 4 -2.62 7.89 9.47
N PRO A 5 -3.11 8.82 10.32
CA PRO A 5 -4.40 8.65 10.97
C PRO A 5 -5.55 8.82 9.97
N VAL A 6 -6.52 7.91 10.00
CA VAL A 6 -7.70 7.97 9.13
C VAL A 6 -8.98 8.12 9.94
N VAL A 7 -9.94 8.85 9.39
CA VAL A 7 -11.33 8.86 9.87
C VAL A 7 -12.14 7.91 8.99
N PHE A 8 -12.77 6.91 9.60
CA PHE A 8 -13.63 5.97 8.87
C PHE A 8 -14.97 6.61 8.54
N ASP A 9 -15.38 6.55 7.28
CA ASP A 9 -16.72 6.91 6.84
C ASP A 9 -17.72 5.74 7.03
N ARG A 10 -18.99 5.98 6.67
CA ARG A 10 -20.06 4.97 6.78
C ARG A 10 -19.87 3.75 5.87
N ASP A 11 -19.08 3.90 4.81
CA ASP A 11 -18.82 2.87 3.80
C ASP A 11 -17.54 2.08 4.14
N GLY A 12 -16.85 2.46 5.23
CA GLY A 12 -15.66 1.81 5.76
C GLY A 12 -14.36 2.34 5.15
N ASN A 13 -14.40 3.39 4.33
CA ASN A 13 -13.17 4.00 3.79
C ASN A 13 -12.47 4.81 4.87
N GLY A 14 -11.14 4.79 4.86
CA GLY A 14 -10.31 5.61 5.73
C GLY A 14 -9.93 6.91 5.04
N ASN A 15 -10.45 8.03 5.51
CA ASN A 15 -10.12 9.35 4.99
C ASN A 15 -8.90 9.92 5.73
N TYR A 16 -7.78 10.06 5.04
CA TYR A 16 -6.56 10.71 5.54
C TYR A 16 -6.49 12.15 5.03
N THR A 17 -6.45 13.12 5.94
CA THR A 17 -6.23 14.52 5.59
C THR A 17 -4.73 14.81 5.54
N MET A 18 -4.23 15.12 4.35
CA MET A 18 -2.85 15.50 4.10
C MET A 18 -2.54 16.91 4.63
N GLU A 19 -1.25 17.25 4.72
CA GLU A 19 -0.80 18.57 5.19
C GLU A 19 -1.35 19.75 4.35
N ASN A 20 -1.57 19.52 3.05
CA ASN A 20 -2.12 20.52 2.13
C ASN A 20 -3.67 20.63 2.21
N GLY A 21 -4.32 19.86 3.09
CA GLY A 21 -5.77 19.81 3.24
C GLY A 21 -6.51 18.88 2.27
N GLU A 22 -5.81 18.25 1.32
CA GLU A 22 -6.41 17.23 0.46
C GLU A 22 -6.73 15.95 1.25
N VAL A 23 -7.73 15.21 0.78
CA VAL A 23 -8.13 13.94 1.40
C VAL A 23 -7.70 12.78 0.50
N TRP A 24 -6.83 11.93 1.04
CA TRP A 24 -6.55 10.62 0.46
C TRP A 24 -7.49 9.59 1.05
N VAL A 25 -8.14 8.82 0.17
CA VAL A 25 -9.11 7.79 0.58
C VAL A 25 -8.46 6.43 0.51
N TYR A 26 -8.24 5.81 1.67
CA TYR A 26 -7.95 4.39 1.77
C TYR A 26 -9.26 3.62 1.58
N ALA A 27 -9.41 2.91 0.47
CA ALA A 27 -10.64 2.17 0.19
C ALA A 27 -10.91 1.12 1.29
N ALA A 28 -12.18 0.93 1.65
CA ALA A 28 -12.59 -0.04 2.68
C ALA A 28 -12.02 -1.44 2.44
N SER A 29 -11.99 -1.88 1.18
CA SER A 29 -11.44 -3.18 0.77
C SER A 29 -9.95 -3.34 1.06
N TRP A 30 -9.21 -2.26 1.25
CA TRP A 30 -7.78 -2.32 1.56
C TRP A 30 -7.51 -2.66 3.03
N PHE A 31 -8.46 -2.44 3.94
CA PHE A 31 -8.33 -2.80 5.36
C PHE A 31 -8.59 -4.29 5.67
N GLY A 32 -8.83 -5.11 4.64
CA GLY A 32 -9.05 -6.55 4.79
C GLY A 32 -7.78 -7.41 4.87
N GLY A 33 -6.59 -6.80 4.87
CA GLY A 33 -5.32 -7.52 4.88
C GLY A 33 -4.95 -8.08 6.26
N SER A 34 -4.24 -9.21 6.25
CA SER A 34 -3.67 -9.82 7.45
C SER A 34 -2.35 -10.51 7.13
N GLY A 35 -1.46 -10.58 8.12
CA GLY A 35 -0.17 -11.25 8.02
C GLY A 35 0.32 -11.77 9.37
N VAL A 36 1.53 -12.33 9.38
CA VAL A 36 2.19 -12.85 10.59
C VAL A 36 3.61 -12.34 10.63
N ILE A 37 4.02 -11.73 11.75
CA ILE A 37 5.39 -11.27 12.01
C ILE A 37 5.90 -12.04 13.22
N GLN A 38 6.97 -12.84 13.04
CA GLN A 38 7.55 -13.67 14.11
C GLN A 38 6.51 -14.52 14.88
N GLY A 39 5.53 -15.09 14.17
CA GLY A 39 4.44 -15.88 14.76
C GLY A 39 3.27 -15.07 15.31
N GLN A 40 3.36 -13.74 15.37
CA GLN A 40 2.29 -12.87 15.82
C GLN A 40 1.38 -12.44 14.65
N PRO A 41 0.06 -12.69 14.70
CA PRO A 41 -0.88 -12.18 13.70
C PRO A 41 -0.98 -10.65 13.79
N VAL A 42 -1.02 -10.00 12.62
CA VAL A 42 -1.18 -8.54 12.46
C VAL A 42 -2.21 -8.22 11.39
N ARG A 43 -2.94 -7.12 11.58
CA ARG A 43 -3.75 -6.49 10.52
C ARG A 43 -2.86 -5.60 9.67
N CYS A 44 -3.05 -5.61 8.36
CA CYS A 44 -2.29 -4.78 7.43
C CYS A 44 -3.17 -4.40 6.23
N LEU A 45 -2.66 -3.53 5.35
CA LEU A 45 -3.33 -3.30 4.07
C LEU A 45 -3.23 -4.56 3.19
N THR A 46 -4.23 -4.77 2.33
CA THR A 46 -4.15 -5.78 1.27
C THR A 46 -2.99 -5.49 0.31
N ALA A 47 -2.54 -6.49 -0.44
CA ALA A 47 -1.47 -6.30 -1.44
C ALA A 47 -1.82 -5.22 -2.47
N GLN A 48 -3.08 -5.13 -2.89
CA GLN A 48 -3.58 -4.06 -3.76
C GLN A 48 -3.49 -2.68 -3.08
N GLY A 49 -3.86 -2.58 -1.80
CA GLY A 49 -3.72 -1.35 -1.04
C GLY A 49 -2.27 -0.90 -0.91
N GLN A 50 -1.34 -1.82 -0.66
CA GLN A 50 0.10 -1.53 -0.60
C GLN A 50 0.62 -0.96 -1.93
N VAL A 51 0.29 -1.61 -3.05
CA VAL A 51 0.66 -1.13 -4.40
C VAL A 51 0.19 0.30 -4.64
N LEU A 52 -1.06 0.62 -4.31
CA LEU A 52 -1.62 1.94 -4.57
C LEU A 52 -1.09 3.01 -3.60
N CYS A 53 -0.68 2.64 -2.39
CA CYS A 53 -0.02 3.55 -1.46
C CYS A 53 1.44 3.85 -1.84
N HIS A 54 2.07 2.98 -2.63
CA HIS A 54 3.40 3.19 -3.23
C HIS A 54 3.30 4.01 -4.53
N THR A 55 2.57 5.13 -4.48
CA THR A 55 2.40 6.08 -5.58
C THR A 55 2.57 7.51 -5.07
N GLY A 56 2.79 8.47 -5.99
CA GLY A 56 2.88 9.88 -5.64
C GLY A 56 4.27 10.35 -5.16
N TYR A 57 5.29 9.49 -5.19
CA TYR A 57 6.68 9.84 -4.93
C TYR A 57 7.64 9.07 -5.85
N PRO A 58 8.91 9.51 -6.01
CA PRO A 58 9.89 8.79 -6.82
C PRO A 58 10.14 7.38 -6.28
N ILE A 59 9.87 6.37 -7.10
CA ILE A 59 10.04 4.95 -6.77
C ILE A 59 11.50 4.52 -6.97
N ASP A 60 12.15 4.08 -5.90
CA ASP A 60 13.53 3.58 -5.93
C ASP A 60 13.61 2.07 -6.23
N ASP A 61 14.83 1.53 -6.30
CA ASP A 61 15.03 0.10 -6.60
C ASP A 61 14.52 -0.82 -5.50
N LYS A 62 14.53 -0.37 -4.24
CA LYS A 62 14.01 -1.15 -3.11
C LYS A 62 12.48 -1.21 -3.20
N ASP A 63 11.83 -0.09 -3.47
CA ASP A 63 10.38 -0.05 -3.70
C ASP A 63 9.97 -1.02 -4.81
N ARG A 64 10.69 -1.05 -5.93
CA ARG A 64 10.44 -2.02 -7.03
C ARG A 64 10.60 -3.47 -6.57
N GLN A 65 11.59 -3.76 -5.73
CA GLN A 65 11.79 -5.10 -5.18
C GLN A 65 10.64 -5.51 -4.25
N ASP A 66 10.16 -4.59 -3.41
CA ASP A 66 9.01 -4.80 -2.53
C ASP A 66 7.74 -5.04 -3.35
N MET A 67 7.50 -4.24 -4.40
CA MET A 67 6.37 -4.42 -5.31
C MET A 67 6.44 -5.76 -6.07
N ALA A 68 7.62 -6.16 -6.54
CA ALA A 68 7.82 -7.45 -7.19
C ALA A 68 7.58 -8.63 -6.22
N ALA A 69 7.88 -8.47 -4.93
CA ALA A 69 7.58 -9.48 -3.92
C ALA A 69 6.06 -9.62 -3.69
N LEU A 70 5.33 -8.50 -3.63
CA LEU A 70 3.86 -8.51 -3.54
C LEU A 70 3.24 -9.19 -4.77
N HIS A 71 3.67 -8.82 -5.98
CA HIS A 71 3.18 -9.45 -7.21
C HIS A 71 3.43 -10.95 -7.21
N ARG A 72 4.65 -11.39 -6.91
CA ARG A 72 5.02 -12.82 -6.92
C ARG A 72 4.20 -13.63 -5.93
N ARG A 73 3.89 -13.07 -4.75
CA ARG A 73 3.19 -13.81 -3.69
C ARG A 73 1.67 -13.77 -3.82
N PHE A 74 1.11 -12.67 -4.31
CA PHE A 74 -0.34 -12.41 -4.28
C PHE A 74 -0.96 -12.22 -5.67
N GLY A 75 -0.17 -12.12 -6.74
CA GLY A 75 -0.65 -11.87 -8.10
C GLY A 75 -1.22 -10.47 -8.31
N VAL A 76 -0.92 -9.51 -7.43
CA VAL A 76 -1.40 -8.13 -7.55
C VAL A 76 -0.76 -7.45 -8.77
N GLU A 77 -1.55 -6.70 -9.54
CA GLU A 77 -1.04 -5.92 -10.68
C GLU A 77 -0.18 -4.76 -10.19
N LEU A 78 0.94 -4.50 -10.88
CA LEU A 78 1.84 -3.41 -10.60
C LEU A 78 1.62 -2.28 -11.60
N LEU A 79 1.84 -1.04 -11.16
CA LEU A 79 1.84 0.13 -12.04
C LEU A 79 3.15 0.21 -12.84
N PRO A 80 3.18 0.87 -14.01
CA PRO A 80 4.38 0.95 -14.85
C PRO A 80 5.62 1.45 -14.11
N GLU A 81 5.47 2.46 -13.25
CA GLU A 81 6.56 3.04 -12.46
C GLU A 81 7.07 2.13 -11.34
N GLN A 82 6.38 1.03 -11.06
CA GLN A 82 6.74 0.04 -10.02
C GLN A 82 7.35 -1.23 -10.59
N LEU A 83 7.34 -1.38 -11.91
CA LEU A 83 7.99 -2.52 -12.57
C LEU A 83 9.51 -2.48 -12.33
N PRO A 84 10.16 -3.65 -12.28
CA PRO A 84 11.62 -3.72 -12.24
C PRO A 84 12.22 -2.94 -13.41
N THR A 85 13.28 -2.21 -13.13
CA THR A 85 14.14 -1.65 -14.18
C THR A 85 14.73 -2.80 -15.00
N ALA A 86 14.71 -2.67 -16.33
CA ALA A 86 15.32 -3.67 -17.20
C ALA A 86 16.81 -3.78 -16.86
N THR A 87 17.24 -4.98 -16.48
CA THR A 87 18.65 -5.28 -16.29
C THR A 87 19.32 -5.26 -17.66
N ASN A 88 20.27 -4.34 -17.88
CA ASN A 88 21.21 -4.42 -19.01
C ASN A 88 22.15 -5.61 -18.85
#